data_AF-A0A1F4UA83-F1
#
_entry.id   AF-A0A1F4UA83-F1
#
_cell.length_a   1.000
_cell.length_b   1.000
_cell.length_c   1.000
_cell.angle_alpha   90.00
_cell.angle_beta   90.00
_cell.angle_gamma   90.00
#
_symmetry.space_group_name_H-M   'P 1'
#
loop_
_entity.id
_entity.type
_entity.pdbx_description
1 polymer ?
#
loop_
_entity_poly.entity_id
_entity_poly.type
_entity_poly.pdbx_seq_one_letter_code
_entity_poly.pdbx_strand_id
1 'polypeptide(L)'
;MEGYEIDPGAAGAAAVFMIVYLLVIAAFYIYMAICLQTIAKKTNTENAWFAWIPILNIILMLAIAKKPIWWIILMLIPFVNIIIAVIVWMAIAEARGKPNWLGILMIVPVANVIVPGYLAFSN
;
A
#
# COMPACT_ATOMS: atom_id res chain seq x y z
N MET A 1 30.87 16.56 -33.34
CA MET A 1 29.85 16.20 -32.34
C MET A 1 28.70 17.16 -32.56
N GLU A 2 27.67 16.75 -33.29
CA GLU A 2 26.45 17.57 -33.42
C GLU A 2 25.88 17.81 -32.02
N GLY A 3 25.57 19.06 -31.69
CA GLY A 3 24.97 19.41 -30.42
C GLY A 3 23.57 18.82 -30.36
N TYR A 4 23.33 17.93 -29.41
CA TYR A 4 21.98 17.43 -29.13
C TYR A 4 21.12 18.61 -28.65
N GLU A 5 20.26 19.12 -29.53
CA GLU A 5 19.30 20.17 -29.19
C GLU A 5 18.05 19.51 -28.61
N ILE A 6 17.72 19.85 -27.36
CA ILE A 6 16.50 19.37 -26.73
C ILE A 6 15.33 20.14 -27.36
N ASP A 7 14.47 19.44 -28.11
CA ASP A 7 13.20 20.02 -28.59
C ASP A 7 12.38 20.56 -27.39
N PRO A 8 12.10 21.88 -27.35
CA PRO A 8 11.29 22.48 -26.27
C PRO A 8 9.91 21.84 -26.14
N GLY A 9 9.33 21.33 -27.23
CA GLY A 9 8.07 20.58 -27.22
C GLY A 9 8.18 19.27 -26.42
N ALA A 10 9.19 18.46 -26.71
CA ALA A 10 9.49 17.23 -25.97
C ALA A 10 9.79 17.49 -24.48
N ALA A 11 10.54 18.55 -24.16
CA ALA A 11 10.82 18.93 -22.77
C ALA A 11 9.55 19.33 -22.01
N GLY A 12 8.66 20.10 -22.65
CA GLY A 12 7.38 20.49 -22.07
C GLY A 12 6.46 19.30 -21.80
N ALA A 13 6.36 18.38 -22.76
CA ALA A 13 5.56 17.15 -22.60
C ALA A 13 6.09 16.26 -21.47
N ALA A 14 7.42 16.09 -21.37
CA ALA A 14 8.04 15.34 -20.28
C ALA A 14 7.76 15.95 -18.91
N ALA A 15 7.81 17.28 -18.78
CA ALA A 15 7.50 17.97 -17.53
C ALA A 15 6.04 17.76 -17.09
N VAL A 16 5.09 17.90 -18.01
CA VAL A 16 3.65 17.66 -17.72
C VAL A 16 3.43 16.21 -17.31
N PHE A 17 4.01 15.25 -18.05
CA PHE A 17 3.93 13.83 -17.70
C PHE A 17 4.46 13.56 -16.29
N MET A 18 5.64 14.12 -15.95
CA MET A 18 6.22 13.98 -14.61
C MET A 18 5.34 14.57 -13.51
N ILE A 19 4.72 15.73 -13.74
CA ILE A 19 3.81 16.35 -12.77
C ILE A 19 2.58 15.46 -12.55
N VAL A 20 1.93 15.02 -13.63
CA VAL A 20 0.75 14.14 -13.54
C VAL A 20 1.11 12.83 -12.84
N TYR A 21 2.26 12.24 -13.17
CA TYR A 21 2.75 11.02 -12.54
C TYR A 21 2.96 11.17 -11.03
N LEU A 22 3.60 12.26 -10.59
CA LEU A 22 3.81 12.55 -9.17
C LEU A 22 2.48 12.77 -8.41
N LEU A 23 1.52 13.46 -9.04
CA LEU A 23 0.19 13.67 -8.45
C LEU A 23 -0.59 12.35 -8.29
N VAL A 24 -0.53 11.47 -9.29
CA VAL A 24 -1.17 10.14 -9.23
C VAL A 24 -0.56 9.30 -8.12
N ILE A 25 0.77 9.28 -7.99
CA ILE A 25 1.45 8.56 -6.90
C ILE A 25 1.07 9.13 -5.53
N ALA A 26 1.07 10.46 -5.39
CA ALA A 26 0.70 11.10 -4.13
C ALA A 26 -0.76 10.78 -3.74
N ALA A 27 -1.69 10.85 -4.69
CA ALA A 27 -3.09 10.48 -4.46
C ALA A 27 -3.24 9.01 -4.03
N PHE A 28 -2.53 8.10 -4.71
CA PHE A 28 -2.52 6.68 -4.37
C PHE A 28 -1.94 6.42 -2.97
N TYR A 29 -0.84 7.08 -2.62
CA TYR A 29 -0.22 6.97 -1.30
C TYR A 29 -1.16 7.46 -0.18
N ILE A 30 -1.76 8.64 -0.35
CA ILE A 30 -2.72 9.21 0.60
C ILE A 30 -3.92 8.26 0.79
N TYR A 31 -4.45 7.73 -0.30
CA TYR A 31 -5.54 6.75 -0.26
C TYR A 31 -5.18 5.51 0.57
N MET A 32 -4.01 4.91 0.31
CA MET A 32 -3.55 3.73 1.05
C MET A 32 -3.33 4.03 2.55
N ALA A 33 -2.75 5.18 2.87
CA ALA A 33 -2.55 5.61 4.25
C ALA A 33 -3.88 5.80 5.00
N ILE A 34 -4.88 6.43 4.36
CA ILE A 34 -6.22 6.60 4.94
C ILE A 34 -6.89 5.24 5.16
N CYS A 35 -6.82 4.33 4.18
CA CYS A 35 -7.39 2.99 4.31
C CYS A 35 -6.78 2.25 5.50
N LEU A 36 -5.44 2.17 5.57
CA LEU A 36 -4.76 1.46 6.63
C LEU A 36 -4.99 2.09 8.01
N GLN A 37 -4.97 3.43 8.11
CA GLN A 37 -5.30 4.14 9.35
C GLN A 37 -6.75 3.83 9.80
N THR A 38 -7.68 3.74 8.86
CA THR A 38 -9.09 3.46 9.15
C THR A 38 -9.26 2.02 9.63
N ILE A 39 -8.58 1.07 8.98
CA ILE A 39 -8.55 -0.34 9.42
C ILE A 39 -8.00 -0.42 10.84
N ALA A 40 -6.84 0.20 11.12
CA ALA A 40 -6.25 0.22 12.46
C ALA A 40 -7.21 0.75 13.54
N LYS A 41 -7.92 1.85 13.25
CA LYS A 41 -8.94 2.39 14.16
C LYS A 41 -10.09 1.39 14.37
N LYS A 42 -10.58 0.76 13.30
CA LYS A 42 -11.68 -0.22 13.37
C LYS A 42 -11.28 -1.54 14.03
N THR A 43 -9.99 -1.87 14.06
CA THR A 43 -9.46 -3.04 14.76
C THR A 43 -8.91 -2.72 16.15
N ASN A 44 -9.11 -1.49 16.64
CA ASN A 44 -8.56 -0.98 17.91
C ASN A 44 -7.04 -1.20 18.05
N THR A 45 -6.32 -1.09 16.93
CA THR A 45 -4.86 -1.17 16.91
C THR A 45 -4.26 0.19 17.25
N GLU A 46 -3.32 0.19 18.19
CA GLU A 46 -2.62 1.41 18.61
C GLU A 46 -1.85 2.06 17.45
N ASN A 47 -1.53 3.34 17.61
CA ASN A 47 -0.68 4.09 16.67
C ASN A 47 -1.19 4.07 15.22
N ALA A 48 -2.51 4.18 14.99
CA ALA A 48 -3.09 4.20 13.65
C ALA A 48 -2.46 5.23 12.68
N TRP A 49 -1.83 6.30 13.21
CA TRP A 49 -1.09 7.29 12.43
C TRP A 49 0.19 6.74 11.76
N PHE A 50 0.70 5.58 12.21
CA PHE A 50 1.82 4.88 11.58
C PHE A 50 1.58 4.56 10.11
N ALA A 51 0.31 4.50 9.67
CA ALA A 51 -0.06 4.32 8.26
C ALA A 51 0.55 5.35 7.30
N TRP A 52 0.92 6.53 7.80
CA TRP A 52 1.47 7.65 7.01
C TRP A 52 2.99 7.62 6.85
N ILE A 53 3.70 6.73 7.53
CA ILE A 53 5.16 6.60 7.44
C ILE A 53 5.49 5.25 6.77
N PRO A 54 6.25 5.22 5.66
CA PRO A 54 6.43 4.01 4.85
C PRO A 54 6.96 2.79 5.59
N ILE A 55 7.80 2.96 6.61
CA ILE A 55 8.32 1.83 7.41
C ILE A 55 7.37 1.48 8.56
N LEU A 56 6.72 2.48 9.16
CA LEU A 56 5.79 2.25 10.27
C LEU A 56 4.48 1.63 9.79
N ASN A 57 4.07 1.85 8.54
CA ASN A 57 2.87 1.25 7.97
C ASN A 57 2.98 -0.29 7.96
N ILE A 58 4.18 -0.84 7.78
CA ILE A 58 4.44 -2.28 7.80
C ILE A 58 4.27 -2.81 9.23
N ILE A 59 4.85 -2.10 10.21
CA ILE A 59 4.68 -2.43 11.63
C ILE A 59 3.20 -2.40 12.02
N LEU A 60 2.46 -1.39 11.56
CA LEU A 60 1.02 -1.27 11.80
C LEU A 60 0.25 -2.43 11.17
N MET A 61 0.54 -2.80 9.91
CA MET A 61 -0.06 -3.96 9.25
C MET A 61 0.19 -5.26 10.02
N LEU A 62 1.43 -5.49 10.48
CA LEU A 62 1.78 -6.65 11.29
C LEU A 62 1.06 -6.64 12.63
N ALA A 63 0.91 -5.47 13.27
CA ALA A 63 0.16 -5.32 14.51
C ALA A 63 -1.34 -5.63 14.33
N ILE A 64 -1.97 -5.12 13.28
CA ILE A 64 -3.37 -5.45 12.93
C ILE A 64 -3.50 -6.95 12.68
N ALA A 65 -2.57 -7.54 11.93
CA ALA A 65 -2.54 -8.96 11.58
C ALA A 65 -2.11 -9.90 12.73
N LYS A 66 -1.76 -9.34 13.91
CA LYS A 66 -1.20 -10.06 15.06
C LYS A 66 -0.02 -10.95 14.68
N LYS A 67 0.84 -10.45 13.79
CA LYS A 67 2.08 -11.11 13.36
C LYS A 67 3.30 -10.47 14.04
N PRO A 68 4.36 -11.24 14.31
CA PRO A 68 5.52 -10.72 14.99
C PRO A 68 6.29 -9.74 14.08
N ILE A 69 6.87 -8.69 14.69
CA ILE A 69 7.57 -7.60 13.97
C ILE A 69 8.75 -8.12 13.13
N TRP A 70 9.37 -9.24 13.50
CA TRP A 70 10.47 -9.84 12.73
C TRP A 70 10.08 -10.22 11.29
N TRP A 71 8.79 -10.35 10.97
CA TRP A 71 8.29 -10.59 9.61
C TRP A 71 8.68 -9.48 8.62
N ILE A 72 9.08 -8.29 9.09
CA ILE A 72 9.68 -7.25 8.23
C ILE A 72 10.88 -7.82 7.45
N ILE A 73 11.71 -8.66 8.07
CA ILE A 73 12.86 -9.29 7.41
C ILE A 73 12.41 -10.18 6.24
N LEU A 74 11.30 -10.91 6.41
CA LEU A 74 10.75 -11.75 5.35
C LEU A 74 10.21 -10.92 4.18
N MET A 75 9.71 -9.71 4.44
CA MET A 75 9.24 -8.78 3.40
C MET A 75 10.38 -8.18 2.57
N LEU A 76 11.64 -8.29 3.01
CA LEU A 76 12.81 -7.86 2.24
C LEU A 76 13.32 -8.93 1.26
N ILE A 77 12.92 -10.20 1.46
CA ILE A 77 13.33 -11.30 0.60
C ILE A 77 12.41 -11.34 -0.63
N PRO A 78 12.96 -11.23 -1.86
CA PRO A 78 12.17 -11.34 -3.08
C PRO A 78 11.35 -12.65 -3.12
N PHE A 79 10.14 -12.60 -3.66
CA PHE A 79 9.14 -13.69 -3.71
C PHE A 79 8.52 -14.08 -2.36
N VAL A 80 9.31 -14.20 -1.30
CA VAL A 80 8.79 -14.42 0.07
C VAL A 80 7.92 -13.24 0.48
N ASN A 81 8.29 -12.03 0.09
CA ASN A 81 7.52 -10.81 0.34
C ASN A 81 6.08 -10.89 -0.17
N ILE A 82 5.83 -11.49 -1.34
CA ILE A 82 4.49 -11.63 -1.93
C ILE A 82 3.64 -12.58 -1.06
N ILE A 83 4.21 -13.73 -0.69
CA ILE A 83 3.52 -14.73 0.13
C ILE A 83 3.17 -14.13 1.51
N ILE A 84 4.14 -13.45 2.14
CA ILE A 84 3.95 -12.82 3.44
C ILE A 84 2.93 -11.67 3.36
N ALA A 85 2.97 -10.86 2.31
CA ALA A 85 1.99 -9.80 2.10
C ALA A 85 0.56 -10.35 2.01
N VAL A 86 0.36 -11.43 1.25
CA VAL A 86 -0.94 -12.13 1.16
C VAL A 86 -1.39 -12.61 2.53
N ILE A 87 -0.53 -13.32 3.27
CA ILE A 87 -0.88 -13.83 4.61
C ILE A 87 -1.25 -12.69 5.57
N VAL A 88 -0.51 -11.58 5.53
CA VAL A 88 -0.80 -10.39 6.34
C VAL A 88 -2.16 -9.80 5.96
N TRP A 89 -2.47 -9.64 4.68
CA TRP A 89 -3.76 -9.10 4.24
C TRP A 89 -4.93 -10.05 4.50
N MET A 90 -4.72 -11.37 4.44
CA MET A 90 -5.71 -12.36 4.87
C MET A 90 -6.05 -12.18 6.36
N ALA A 91 -5.02 -12.04 7.21
CA ALA A 91 -5.19 -11.80 8.64
C ALA A 91 -5.83 -10.41 8.94
N ILE A 92 -5.51 -9.37 8.16
CA ILE A 92 -6.18 -8.06 8.26
C ILE A 92 -7.66 -8.19 7.90
N ALA A 93 -8.01 -8.95 6.87
CA ALA A 93 -9.40 -9.21 6.49
C ALA A 93 -10.16 -9.93 7.63
N GLU A 94 -9.55 -10.96 8.23
CA GLU A 94 -10.10 -11.66 9.39
C GLU A 94 -10.27 -10.72 10.60
N ALA A 95 -9.29 -9.84 10.88
CA ALA A 95 -9.38 -8.85 11.95
C ALA A 95 -10.52 -7.84 11.73
N ARG A 96 -10.90 -7.58 10.48
CA ARG A 96 -12.07 -6.77 10.10
C ARG A 96 -13.38 -7.58 10.04
N GLY A 97 -13.36 -8.86 10.41
CA GLY A 97 -14.54 -9.74 10.34
C GLY A 97 -14.95 -10.09 8.91
N LYS A 98 -14.00 -10.09 7.96
CA LYS A 98 -14.23 -10.36 6.55
C LYS A 98 -13.60 -11.70 6.12
N PRO A 99 -14.08 -12.30 5.02
CA PRO A 99 -13.48 -13.53 4.50
C PRO A 99 -12.00 -13.36 4.19
N ASN A 100 -11.19 -14.30 4.69
CA ASN A 100 -9.73 -14.22 4.57
C ASN A 100 -9.24 -14.24 3.12
N TRP A 101 -9.96 -14.91 2.21
CA TRP A 101 -9.60 -15.01 0.79
C TRP A 101 -9.50 -13.65 0.09
N LEU A 102 -10.08 -12.58 0.66
CA LEU A 102 -9.88 -11.21 0.18
C LEU A 102 -8.40 -10.81 0.18
N GLY A 103 -7.58 -11.36 1.08
CA GLY A 103 -6.14 -11.13 1.09
C GLY A 103 -5.41 -11.74 -0.11
N ILE A 104 -5.93 -12.81 -0.70
CA ILE A 104 -5.36 -13.45 -1.90
C ILE A 104 -5.47 -12.51 -3.10
N LEU A 105 -6.56 -11.72 -3.17
CA LEU A 105 -6.77 -10.76 -4.24
C LEU A 105 -5.69 -9.67 -4.30
N MET A 106 -4.91 -9.46 -3.24
CA MET A 106 -3.83 -8.45 -3.22
C MET A 106 -2.72 -8.71 -4.26
N ILE A 107 -2.64 -9.92 -4.82
CA ILE A 107 -1.72 -10.25 -5.93
C ILE A 107 -2.15 -9.56 -7.23
N VAL A 108 -3.45 -9.29 -7.41
CA VAL A 108 -3.99 -8.66 -8.61
C VAL A 108 -3.87 -7.14 -8.47
N PRO A 109 -3.16 -6.42 -9.39
CA PRO A 109 -2.87 -5.00 -9.23
C PRO A 109 -4.11 -4.12 -9.00
N VAL A 110 -5.21 -4.40 -9.71
CA VAL A 110 -6.46 -3.64 -9.57
C VAL A 110 -7.11 -3.90 -8.20
N ALA A 111 -7.08 -5.15 -7.72
CA ALA A 111 -7.67 -5.49 -6.44
C ALA A 111 -6.84 -4.97 -5.25
N ASN A 112 -5.53 -4.73 -5.43
CA ASN A 112 -4.67 -4.08 -4.43
C ASN A 112 -5.17 -2.67 -4.06
N VAL A 113 -5.94 -2.02 -4.93
CA VAL A 113 -6.59 -0.74 -4.62
C VAL A 113 -7.95 -0.94 -3.97
N ILE A 114 -8.75 -1.86 -4.51
CA ILE A 114 -10.16 -2.05 -4.10
C ILE A 114 -10.27 -2.71 -2.72
N VAL A 115 -9.45 -3.72 -2.44
CA VAL A 115 -9.53 -4.51 -1.20
C VAL A 115 -9.25 -3.67 0.05
N PRO A 116 -8.18 -2.85 0.12
CA PRO A 116 -7.97 -1.97 1.27
C PRO A 116 -9.15 -1.02 1.52
N GLY A 117 -9.72 -0.43 0.47
CA GLY A 117 -10.90 0.43 0.58
C GLY A 117 -12.13 -0.31 1.08
N TYR A 118 -12.38 -1.52 0.56
CA TYR A 118 -13.45 -2.39 1.04
C TYR A 118 -13.27 -2.73 2.51
N LEU A 119 -12.08 -3.17 2.94
CA LEU A 119 -11.79 -3.52 4.33
C LEU A 119 -11.87 -2.31 5.28
N ALA A 120 -11.46 -1.13 4.80
CA ALA A 120 -11.50 0.11 5.55
C ALA A 120 -12.92 0.64 5.74
N PHE A 121 -13.72 0.72 4.67
CA PHE A 121 -14.99 1.44 4.69
C PHE A 121 -16.23 0.57 4.84
N SER A 122 -16.15 -0.74 4.59
CA SER A 122 -17.26 -1.64 4.91
C SER A 122 -17.46 -1.81 6.42
N ASN A 123 -18.71 -2.11 6.80
CA ASN A 123 -19.12 -2.36 8.19
C ASN A 123 -18.51 -3.66 8.70
#